data_AF-A0A9D3YP42-F1
#
_entry.id   AF-A0A9D3YP42-F1
#
_cell.length_a   1.000
_cell.length_b   1.000
_cell.length_c   1.000
_cell.angle_alpha   90.00
_cell.angle_beta   90.00
_cell.angle_gamma   90.00
#
_symmetry.space_group_name_H-M   'P 1'
#
loop_
_entity.id
_entity.type
_entity.pdbx_description
1 polymer ?
#
loop_
_entity_poly.entity_id
_entity_poly.type
_entity_poly.pdbx_seq_one_letter_code
_entity_poly.pdbx_strand_id
1 'polypeptide(L)'
;MDMSCYSVIWAEADTGRGANEIASGLIAVLYSIKETHPDVNKITLWSDLSVSLNCNSAMTLALKLFMNTREVEEIVQRFCCPGHSEIQEVDNVHSGIEKVLKCEVYSPVSLIRAMKTVRRKADFNII
;
A
#
# COMPACT_ATOMS: atom_id res chain seq x y z
N MET A 1 3.09 11.18 15.89
CA MET A 1 3.14 10.12 14.87
C MET A 1 2.62 10.75 13.60
N ASP A 2 3.49 10.90 12.61
CA ASP A 2 3.09 11.43 11.31
C ASP A 2 2.24 10.38 10.61
N MET A 3 0.96 10.69 10.43
CA MET A 3 0.04 9.82 9.70
C MET A 3 0.21 10.13 8.22
N SER A 4 0.80 9.19 7.47
CA SER A 4 0.97 9.30 6.02
C SER A 4 0.25 8.15 5.32
N CYS A 5 -0.36 8.42 4.18
CA CYS A 5 -1.02 7.43 3.36
C CYS A 5 -0.26 7.28 2.04
N TYR A 6 0.15 6.06 1.73
CA TYR A 6 0.81 5.70 0.49
C TYR A 6 -0.16 4.91 -0.39
N SER A 7 -0.30 5.28 -1.66
CA SER A 7 -1.15 4.61 -2.63
C SER A 7 -0.36 4.31 -3.89
N VAL A 8 -0.30 3.04 -4.26
CA VAL A 8 0.39 2.58 -5.47
C VAL A 8 -0.60 2.53 -6.62
N ILE A 9 -0.24 3.12 -7.75
CA ILE A 9 -1.02 3.03 -8.99
C ILE A 9 -0.25 2.18 -9.99
N TRP A 10 -0.90 1.15 -10.52
CA TRP A 10 -0.34 0.34 -11.59
C TRP A 10 -1.22 0.40 -12.84
N ALA A 11 -0.59 0.29 -14.01
CA ALA A 11 -1.30 0.14 -15.26
C ALA A 11 -1.70 -1.33 -15.44
N GLU A 12 -3.01 -1.62 -15.48
CA GLU A 12 -3.53 -2.98 -15.65
C GLU A 12 -3.18 -3.60 -17.03
N ALA A 13 -2.68 -2.78 -17.97
CA ALA A 13 -2.29 -3.22 -19.31
C ALA A 13 -1.01 -4.07 -19.34
N ASP A 14 -0.10 -3.89 -18.37
CA ASP A 14 1.22 -4.56 -18.39
C ASP A 14 1.21 -5.92 -17.67
N THR A 15 0.36 -6.11 -16.66
CA THR A 15 0.23 -7.37 -15.92
C THR A 15 -1.05 -7.39 -15.07
N GLY A 16 -1.63 -8.58 -14.87
CA GLY A 16 -2.87 -8.77 -14.12
C GLY A 16 -2.72 -8.51 -12.61
N ARG A 17 -3.77 -8.77 -11.83
CA ARG A 17 -3.81 -8.54 -10.36
C ARG A 17 -3.25 -9.74 -9.57
N GLY A 18 -2.06 -10.21 -9.94
CA GLY A 18 -1.41 -11.36 -9.32
C GLY A 18 -0.69 -11.02 -8.01
N ALA A 19 -0.15 -12.05 -7.37
CA ALA A 19 0.58 -11.87 -6.11
C ALA A 19 1.91 -11.12 -6.28
N ASN A 20 2.55 -11.23 -7.44
CA ASN A 20 3.83 -10.56 -7.72
C ASN A 20 3.65 -9.06 -7.85
N GLU A 21 2.57 -8.62 -8.50
CA GLU A 21 2.24 -7.22 -8.71
C GLU A 21 1.95 -6.55 -7.38
N ILE A 22 1.13 -7.19 -6.54
CA ILE A 22 0.84 -6.70 -5.19
C ILE A 22 2.10 -6.68 -4.30
N ALA A 23 2.95 -7.71 -4.37
CA ALA A 23 4.22 -7.72 -3.66
C ALA A 23 5.14 -6.58 -4.12
N SER A 24 5.25 -6.35 -5.42
CA SER A 24 6.08 -5.26 -5.98
C SER A 24 5.61 -3.88 -5.52
N GLY A 25 4.28 -3.66 -5.50
CA GLY A 25 3.69 -2.42 -5.00
C GLY A 25 3.98 -2.20 -3.51
N LEU A 26 3.81 -3.23 -2.68
CA LEU A 26 4.15 -3.15 -1.26
C LEU A 26 5.63 -2.81 -1.05
N ILE A 27 6.52 -3.43 -1.81
CA ILE A 27 7.97 -3.19 -1.72
C ILE A 27 8.31 -1.74 -2.11
N ALA A 28 7.67 -1.19 -3.15
CA ALA A 28 7.85 0.21 -3.54
C ALA A 28 7.43 1.19 -2.43
N VAL A 29 6.34 0.88 -1.73
CA VAL A 29 5.90 1.64 -0.54
C VAL A 29 6.94 1.53 0.57
N LEU A 30 7.43 0.33 0.88
CA LEU A 30 8.42 0.10 1.92
C LEU A 30 9.75 0.83 1.65
N TYR A 31 10.18 0.90 0.38
CA TYR A 31 11.33 1.71 -0.02
C TYR A 31 11.09 3.20 0.24
N SER A 32 9.94 3.73 -0.16
CA SER A 32 9.60 5.13 0.05
C SER A 32 9.54 5.50 1.55
N ILE A 33 9.03 4.59 2.38
CA ILE A 33 9.00 4.76 3.84
C ILE A 33 10.41 4.77 4.41
N LYS A 34 11.28 3.85 4.00
CA LYS A 34 12.67 3.77 4.50
C LYS A 34 13.52 4.95 4.03
N GLU A 35 13.25 5.50 2.86
CA GLU A 35 13.89 6.74 2.39
C GLU A 35 13.46 7.96 3.22
N THR A 36 12.18 8.02 3.62
CA THR A 36 11.65 9.09 4.48
C THR A 36 12.08 8.92 5.94
N HIS A 37 12.21 7.67 6.40
CA HIS A 37 12.54 7.31 7.78
C HIS A 37 13.65 6.25 7.83
N PRO A 38 14.93 6.65 7.68
CA PRO A 38 16.05 5.70 7.59
C PRO A 38 16.25 4.88 8.87
N ASP A 39 15.85 5.40 10.03
CA ASP A 39 16.06 4.75 11.34
C ASP A 39 15.01 3.67 11.67
N VAL A 40 14.03 3.42 10.78
CA VAL A 40 12.99 2.42 11.03
C VAL A 40 13.55 1.01 10.85
N ASN A 41 13.69 0.28 11.95
CA ASN A 41 14.22 -1.09 11.96
C ASN A 41 13.15 -2.16 12.23
N LYS A 42 11.95 -1.74 12.66
CA LYS A 42 10.83 -2.62 12.96
C LYS A 42 9.59 -2.17 12.22
N ILE A 43 9.01 -3.07 11.44
CA ILE A 43 7.85 -2.78 10.61
C ILE A 43 6.74 -3.77 10.97
N THR A 44 5.56 -3.25 11.33
CA THR A 44 4.35 -4.08 11.48
C THR A 44 3.43 -3.83 10.31
N LEU A 45 3.15 -4.87 9.54
CA LEU A 45 2.22 -4.87 8.41
C LEU A 45 0.91 -5.49 8.84
N TRP A 46 -0.19 -4.85 8.47
CA TRP A 46 -1.53 -5.41 8.61
C TRP A 46 -2.07 -5.69 7.21
N SER A 47 -2.30 -6.96 6.91
CA SER A 47 -2.79 -7.39 5.60
C SER A 47 -4.26 -7.79 5.70
N ASP A 48 -5.03 -7.37 4.69
CA ASP A 48 -6.35 -7.90 4.46
C ASP A 48 -6.30 -9.37 4.03
N LEU A 49 -7.46 -10.03 4.02
CA LEU A 49 -7.57 -11.46 3.69
C LEU A 49 -7.52 -11.74 2.18
N SER A 50 -7.05 -10.81 1.34
CA SER A 50 -6.99 -11.04 -0.10
C SER A 50 -5.97 -12.14 -0.45
N VAL A 51 -6.29 -12.96 -1.45
CA VAL A 51 -5.49 -14.17 -1.82
C VAL A 51 -4.06 -13.81 -2.23
N SER A 52 -3.85 -12.62 -2.80
CA SER A 52 -2.53 -12.12 -3.20
C SER A 52 -1.67 -11.66 -2.01
N LEU A 53 -2.28 -11.22 -0.90
CA LEU A 53 -1.60 -10.77 0.32
C LEU A 53 -1.49 -11.87 1.37
N ASN A 54 -2.45 -12.78 1.41
CA ASN A 54 -2.60 -13.75 2.49
C ASN A 54 -1.67 -14.96 2.30
N CYS A 55 -0.67 -15.06 3.18
CA CYS A 55 0.20 -16.24 3.34
C CYS A 55 0.80 -16.78 2.03
N ASN A 56 1.12 -15.89 1.08
CA ASN A 56 1.70 -16.26 -0.21
C ASN A 56 3.23 -16.28 -0.16
N SER A 57 3.85 -17.30 -0.76
CA SER A 57 5.31 -17.42 -0.88
C SER A 57 5.96 -16.24 -1.62
N ALA A 58 5.27 -15.66 -2.61
CA ALA A 58 5.73 -14.47 -3.33
C ALA A 58 5.89 -13.27 -2.39
N MET A 59 4.92 -13.05 -1.50
CA MET A 59 4.95 -11.96 -0.52
C MET A 59 6.06 -12.17 0.51
N THR A 60 6.18 -13.38 1.06
CA THR A 60 7.24 -13.73 2.01
C THR A 60 8.63 -13.57 1.40
N LEU A 61 8.82 -13.99 0.15
CA LEU A 61 10.09 -13.83 -0.56
C LEU A 61 10.42 -12.35 -0.78
N ALA A 62 9.45 -11.56 -1.21
CA ALA A 62 9.62 -10.13 -1.42
C ALA A 62 10.02 -9.39 -0.13
N LEU A 63 9.31 -9.65 0.98
CA LEU A 63 9.65 -9.05 2.28
C LEU A 63 11.03 -9.46 2.77
N LYS A 64 11.41 -10.74 2.61
CA LYS A 64 12.74 -11.22 2.98
C LYS A 64 13.85 -10.57 2.15
N LEU A 65 13.61 -10.36 0.85
CA LEU A 65 14.54 -9.64 -0.02
C LEU A 65 14.71 -8.18 0.42
N PHE A 66 13.61 -7.52 0.81
CA PHE A 66 13.66 -6.16 1.34
C PHE A 66 14.45 -6.07 2.65
N MET A 67 14.23 -6.99 3.60
CA MET A 67 14.99 -7.02 4.85
C MET A 67 16.50 -7.14 4.60
N ASN A 68 16.91 -7.99 3.65
CA ASN A 68 18.31 -8.18 3.29
C ASN A 68 18.97 -6.94 2.65
N THR A 69 18.19 -6.09 1.98
CA THR A 69 18.75 -4.94 1.22
C THR A 69 18.78 -3.65 2.02
N ARG A 70 17.94 -3.50 3.05
CA ARG A 70 17.75 -2.24 3.78
C ARG A 70 17.95 -2.36 5.30
N GLU A 71 18.56 -3.45 5.76
CA GLU A 71 18.94 -3.68 7.16
C GLU A 71 17.77 -3.47 8.15
N VAL A 72 16.61 -4.02 7.80
CA VAL A 72 15.45 -4.05 8.72
C VAL A 72 15.56 -5.30 9.58
N GLU A 73 15.54 -5.13 10.90
CA GLU A 73 15.70 -6.22 11.86
C GLU A 73 14.47 -7.13 11.90
N GLU A 74 13.27 -6.54 11.85
CA GLU A 74 12.03 -7.26 12.12
C GLU A 74 10.88 -6.74 11.25
N ILE A 75 10.23 -7.64 10.51
CA ILE A 75 8.96 -7.39 9.84
C ILE A 75 7.93 -8.37 10.40
N VAL A 76 6.88 -7.84 11.03
CA VAL A 76 5.75 -8.62 11.54
C VAL A 76 4.56 -8.42 10.63
N GLN A 77 4.16 -9.45 9.90
CA GLN A 77 2.93 -9.44 9.11
C GLN A 77 1.79 -10.03 9.93
N ARG A 78 0.77 -9.22 10.20
CA ARG A 78 -0.46 -9.59 10.88
C ARG A 78 -1.58 -9.73 9.86
N PHE A 79 -2.38 -10.77 10.03
CA PHE A 79 -3.55 -11.05 9.19
C PHE A 79 -4.81 -10.84 10.00
N CYS A 80 -5.79 -10.15 9.44
CA CYS A 80 -7.07 -9.93 10.12
C CYS A 80 -7.88 -11.23 10.18
N CYS A 81 -8.57 -11.46 11.31
CA CYS A 81 -9.53 -12.55 11.40
C CYS A 81 -10.83 -12.20 10.62
N PRO A 82 -11.48 -13.18 9.97
CA PRO A 82 -12.78 -12.96 9.33
C PRO A 82 -13.79 -12.38 10.32
N GLY A 83 -14.47 -11.30 9.94
CA GLY A 83 -15.50 -10.65 10.77
C GLY A 83 -15.03 -9.43 11.59
N HIS A 84 -13.73 -9.12 11.58
CA HIS A 84 -13.18 -7.93 12.22
C HIS A 84 -12.49 -7.03 11.20
N SER A 85 -13.16 -5.95 10.77
CA SER A 85 -12.55 -4.86 10.01
C SER A 85 -11.79 -3.93 10.97
N GLU A 86 -10.66 -4.41 11.51
CA GLU A 86 -9.80 -3.60 12.39
C GLU A 86 -9.09 -2.46 11.64
N ILE A 87 -9.08 -2.48 10.30
CA ILE A 87 -8.37 -1.51 9.46
C ILE A 87 -9.32 -0.39 8.95
N GLN A 88 -10.13 0.19 9.83
CA GLN A 88 -11.07 1.26 9.47
C GLN A 88 -10.37 2.54 8.96
N GLU A 89 -9.12 2.76 9.38
CA GLU A 89 -8.36 3.94 8.97
C GLU A 89 -7.99 3.90 7.47
N VAL A 90 -7.72 2.72 6.92
CA VAL A 90 -7.46 2.54 5.48
C VAL A 90 -8.76 2.65 4.68
N ASP A 91 -9.87 2.11 5.19
CA ASP A 91 -11.18 2.23 4.52
C ASP A 91 -11.64 3.71 4.42
N ASN A 92 -11.29 4.54 5.41
CA ASN A 92 -11.58 5.97 5.38
C ASN A 92 -10.84 6.70 4.24
N VAL A 93 -9.65 6.23 3.87
CA VAL A 93 -8.91 6.76 2.71
C VAL A 93 -9.68 6.49 1.42
N HIS A 94 -10.20 5.28 1.23
CA HIS A 94 -11.01 4.94 0.05
C HIS A 94 -12.27 5.79 -0.03
N SER A 95 -12.95 6.01 1.10
CA SER A 95 -14.11 6.92 1.18
C SER A 95 -13.79 8.35 0.72
N GLY A 96 -12.56 8.81 0.95
CA GLY A 96 -12.08 10.11 0.45
C GLY A 96 -11.86 10.11 -1.06
N ILE A 97 -11.28 9.03 -1.61
CA ILE A 97 -11.06 8.86 -3.04
C ILE A 97 -12.40 8.79 -3.79
N GLU A 98 -13.35 8.00 -3.31
CA GLU A 98 -14.68 7.84 -3.91
C GLU A 98 -15.45 9.16 -4.04
N LYS A 99 -15.30 10.06 -3.06
CA LYS A 99 -15.94 11.38 -3.12
C LYS A 99 -15.43 12.24 -4.27
N VAL A 100 -14.16 12.08 -4.63
CA VAL A 100 -13.50 12.85 -5.70
C VAL A 100 -13.67 12.17 -7.06
N LEU A 101 -13.69 10.84 -7.10
CA LEU A 101 -13.86 10.05 -8.32
C LEU A 101 -15.33 9.91 -8.78
N LYS A 102 -16.20 10.88 -8.47
CA LYS A 102 -17.58 10.93 -8.97
C LYS A 102 -17.69 11.35 -10.45
N CYS A 103 -16.56 11.49 -11.14
CA CYS A 103 -16.48 11.90 -12.54
C CYS A 103 -15.93 10.75 -13.40
N GLU A 104 -16.23 10.81 -14.70
CA GLU A 104 -15.65 9.87 -15.67
C GLU A 104 -14.14 10.15 -15.82
N VAL A 105 -13.34 9.09 -15.68
CA VAL A 105 -11.88 9.14 -15.78
C VAL A 105 -11.45 8.55 -17.12
N TYR A 106 -11.02 9.41 -18.04
CA TYR A 106 -10.63 9.00 -19.40
C TYR A 106 -9.13 8.82 -19.60
N SER A 107 -8.31 9.08 -18.58
CA SER A 107 -6.86 8.85 -18.66
C SER A 107 -6.25 8.56 -17.27
N PRO A 108 -5.17 7.77 -17.20
CA PRO A 108 -4.43 7.57 -15.95
C PRO A 108 -3.94 8.88 -15.32
N VAL A 109 -3.57 9.86 -16.15
CA VAL A 109 -3.16 11.19 -15.68
C VAL A 109 -4.32 11.92 -15.02
N SER A 110 -5.53 11.82 -15.58
CA SER A 110 -6.74 12.37 -14.98
C SER A 110 -7.05 11.71 -13.62
N LEU A 111 -6.83 10.40 -13.51
CA LEU A 111 -6.97 9.65 -12.25
C LEU A 111 -6.03 10.19 -11.17
N ILE A 112 -4.73 10.30 -11.49
CA ILE A 112 -3.70 10.81 -10.57
C ILE A 112 -4.02 12.24 -10.13
N ARG A 113 -4.42 13.10 -11.07
CA ARG A 113 -4.81 14.49 -10.77
C ARG A 113 -6.00 14.53 -9.82
N ALA A 114 -7.04 13.74 -10.07
CA ALA A 114 -8.19 13.64 -9.19
C ALA A 114 -7.76 13.15 -7.79
N MET A 115 -6.97 12.08 -7.72
CA MET A 115 -6.47 11.53 -6.46
C MET A 115 -5.64 12.54 -5.64
N LYS A 116 -4.85 13.41 -6.26
CA LYS A 116 -4.13 14.50 -5.59
C LYS A 116 -5.03 15.58 -4.98
N THR A 117 -6.28 15.70 -5.42
CA THR A 117 -7.24 16.66 -4.86
C THR A 117 -8.00 16.13 -3.65
N VAL A 118 -7.81 14.86 -3.27
CA VAL A 118 -8.46 14.28 -2.09
C VAL A 118 -7.97 15.00 -0.84
N ARG A 119 -8.84 15.78 -0.21
CA ARG A 119 -8.54 16.55 1.01
C ARG A 119 -8.49 15.60 2.21
N ARG A 120 -7.34 15.53 2.89
CA ARG A 120 -7.14 14.57 4.01
C ARG A 120 -6.48 15.23 5.22
N LYS A 121 -6.59 14.54 6.36
CA LYS A 121 -5.88 14.87 7.60
C LYS A 121 -4.39 14.45 7.58
N ALA A 122 -3.99 13.63 6.61
CA ALA A 122 -2.69 12.99 6.48
C ALA A 122 -2.09 13.29 5.11
N ASP A 123 -0.76 13.29 5.02
CA ASP A 123 -0.05 13.44 3.75
C ASP A 123 -0.37 12.26 2.83
N PHE A 124 -0.67 12.55 1.56
CA PHE A 124 -1.06 11.54 0.58
C PHE A 124 -0.02 11.41 -0.52
N ASN A 125 0.73 10.32 -0.46
CA ASN A 125 1.82 10.00 -1.39
C ASN A 125 1.32 8.98 -2.41
N ILE A 126 1.40 9.35 -3.69
CA ILE A 126 1.08 8.46 -4.80
C ILE A 126 2.40 7.94 -5.36
N ILE A 127 2.54 6.62 -5.41
CA ILE A 127 3.72 5.90 -5.94
C ILE A 127 3.33 5.24 -7.25
#